data_AF-A0A6L2QCM2-F1
#
_entry.id   AF-A0A6L2QCM2-F1
#
_cell.length_a   1.000
_cell.length_b   1.000
_cell.length_c   1.000
_cell.angle_alpha   90.00
_cell.angle_beta   90.00
_cell.angle_gamma   90.00
#
_symmetry.space_group_name_H-M   'P 1'
#
loop_
_entity.id
_entity.type
_entity.pdbx_description
1 polymer ?
#
loop_
_entity_poly.entity_id
_entity_poly.type
_entity_poly.pdbx_seq_one_letter_code
_entity_poly.pdbx_strand_id
1 'polypeptide(L)'
;SPDDGLVTDIFRTTPRMSTYLVAFIVSDFKSVNTTDDNHLYQVWAREDSRTQGEYGLSVSPGIIQFMEDFTNISFVFEKLDQAAIPDFSAGAMENWALVTY
;
A
#
# COMPACT_ATOMS: atom_id res chain seq x y z
N SER A 1 21.62 16.50 -19.74
CA SER A 1 21.92 15.21 -20.37
C SER A 1 21.09 14.17 -19.69
N PRO A 2 20.40 13.27 -20.40
CA PRO A 2 19.79 12.10 -19.78
C PRO A 2 20.64 10.88 -20.11
N ASP A 3 21.41 10.37 -19.14
CA ASP A 3 21.82 8.95 -19.06
C ASP A 3 22.69 8.73 -17.82
N ASP A 4 22.10 9.01 -16.66
CA ASP A 4 22.71 8.91 -15.34
C ASP A 4 22.47 7.52 -14.72
N GLY A 5 21.80 6.61 -15.46
CA GLY A 5 21.32 5.32 -14.94
C GLY A 5 20.15 5.43 -13.96
N LEU A 6 19.55 6.61 -13.83
CA LEU A 6 18.41 6.88 -12.96
C LEU A 6 17.07 6.59 -13.68
N VAL A 7 16.09 6.13 -12.91
CA VAL A 7 14.71 5.91 -13.37
C VAL A 7 13.81 7.00 -12.78
N THR A 8 12.82 7.46 -13.56
CA THR A 8 11.78 8.38 -13.10
C THR A 8 10.44 7.66 -13.10
N ASP A 9 9.88 7.45 -11.91
CA ASP A 9 8.53 6.90 -11.75
C ASP A 9 7.50 8.02 -11.69
N ILE A 10 6.41 7.88 -12.47
CA ILE A 10 5.30 8.81 -12.50
C ILE A 10 4.05 8.08 -12.00
N PHE A 11 3.51 8.52 -10.87
CA PHE A 11 2.29 7.99 -10.27
C PHE A 11 1.05 8.74 -10.79
N ARG A 12 -0.12 8.08 -10.75
CA ARG A 12 -1.39 8.74 -11.10
C ARG A 12 -1.70 9.86 -10.11
N THR A 13 -2.38 10.89 -10.58
CA THR A 13 -2.92 11.97 -9.74
C THR A 13 -3.87 11.40 -8.69
N THR A 14 -3.68 11.75 -7.43
CA THR A 14 -4.55 11.30 -6.33
C THR A 14 -5.92 12.00 -6.40
N PRO A 15 -6.97 11.42 -5.78
CA PRO A 15 -8.13 12.19 -5.37
C PRO A 15 -7.72 13.35 -4.46
N ARG A 16 -8.63 14.31 -4.25
CA ARG A 16 -8.38 15.42 -3.32
C ARG A 16 -8.20 14.87 -1.91
N MET A 17 -7.04 15.14 -1.31
CA MET A 17 -6.68 14.68 0.03
C MET A 17 -5.91 15.76 0.81
N SER A 18 -5.84 15.61 2.12
CA SER A 18 -5.02 16.46 2.98
C SER A 18 -3.53 16.16 2.77
N THR A 19 -2.68 17.18 2.90
CA THR A 19 -1.24 17.05 2.64
C THR A 19 -0.53 16.03 3.56
N TYR A 20 -1.06 15.78 4.75
CA TYR A 20 -0.48 14.82 5.70
C TYR A 20 -0.56 13.36 5.23
N LEU A 21 -1.42 13.05 4.25
CA LEU A 21 -1.58 11.71 3.69
C LEU A 21 -0.59 11.40 2.56
N VAL A 22 0.14 12.40 2.05
CA VAL A 22 1.15 12.19 0.99
C VAL A 22 2.25 11.26 1.50
N ALA A 23 2.52 10.18 0.75
CA ALA A 23 3.63 9.27 1.01
C ALA A 23 4.23 8.71 -0.28
N PHE A 24 5.51 8.36 -0.22
CA PHE A 24 6.23 7.56 -1.20
C PHE A 24 7.38 6.84 -0.49
N ILE A 25 7.73 5.64 -0.99
CA ILE A 25 8.80 4.82 -0.42
C ILE A 25 9.76 4.42 -1.54
N VAL A 26 11.06 4.55 -1.28
CA VAL A 26 12.12 4.04 -2.16
C VAL A 26 12.87 2.97 -1.37
N SER A 27 12.75 1.72 -1.80
CA SER A 27 13.37 0.58 -1.13
C SER A 27 13.60 -0.58 -2.10
N ASP A 28 14.31 -1.61 -1.63
CA ASP A 28 14.48 -2.90 -2.28
C ASP A 28 13.46 -3.95 -1.79
N PHE A 29 12.37 -3.49 -1.14
CA PHE A 29 11.34 -4.36 -0.58
C PHE A 29 10.72 -5.27 -1.63
N LYS A 30 10.19 -6.39 -1.14
CA LYS A 30 9.50 -7.40 -1.93
C LYS A 30 8.08 -7.54 -1.41
N SER A 31 7.16 -7.89 -2.30
CA SER A 31 5.75 -7.98 -1.95
C SER A 31 5.22 -9.41 -2.03
N VAL A 32 4.27 -9.74 -1.15
CA VAL A 32 3.20 -10.69 -1.47
C VAL A 32 1.98 -9.92 -1.98
N ASN A 33 1.19 -10.51 -2.87
CA ASN A 33 0.02 -9.84 -3.43
C ASN A 33 -1.14 -10.82 -3.70
N THR A 34 -2.34 -10.26 -3.75
CA THR A 34 -3.57 -10.92 -4.20
C THR A 34 -4.44 -9.88 -4.91
N THR A 35 -5.31 -10.35 -5.80
CA THR A 35 -6.31 -9.51 -6.46
C THR A 35 -7.69 -9.98 -6.07
N ASP A 36 -8.54 -9.05 -5.67
CA ASP A 36 -9.94 -9.29 -5.31
C ASP A 36 -10.78 -8.08 -5.71
N ASP A 37 -11.96 -8.32 -6.27
CA ASP A 37 -12.88 -7.31 -6.84
C ASP A 37 -12.20 -6.17 -7.64
N ASN A 38 -11.26 -6.53 -8.53
CA ASN A 38 -10.47 -5.59 -9.35
C ASN A 38 -9.51 -4.67 -8.55
N HIS A 39 -9.34 -4.90 -7.25
CA HIS A 39 -8.36 -4.23 -6.42
C HIS A 39 -7.11 -5.11 -6.24
N LEU A 40 -5.93 -4.52 -6.44
CA LEU A 40 -4.66 -5.16 -6.14
C LEU A 40 -4.27 -4.89 -4.68
N TYR A 41 -4.12 -5.94 -3.89
CA TYR A 41 -3.65 -5.85 -2.51
C TYR A 41 -2.20 -6.30 -2.45
N GLN A 42 -1.35 -5.52 -1.79
CA GLN A 42 0.07 -5.85 -1.64
C GLN A 42 0.55 -5.61 -0.21
N VAL A 43 1.38 -6.51 0.30
CA VAL A 43 2.14 -6.30 1.52
C VAL A 43 3.62 -6.32 1.17
N TRP A 44 4.29 -5.19 1.36
CA TRP A 44 5.70 -4.94 1.09
C TRP A 44 6.51 -5.05 2.37
N ALA A 45 7.61 -5.79 2.32
CA ALA A 45 8.55 -5.92 3.43
C ALA A 45 9.97 -6.19 2.92
N ARG A 46 10.94 -6.19 3.83
CA ARG A 46 12.28 -6.75 3.55
C ARG A 46 12.15 -8.21 3.12
N GLU A 47 13.05 -8.66 2.24
CA GLU A 47 12.97 -10.01 1.64
C GLU A 47 12.97 -11.14 2.69
N ASP A 48 13.74 -10.98 3.78
CA ASP A 48 13.81 -11.93 4.89
C ASP A 48 12.49 -12.08 5.68
N SER A 49 11.60 -11.09 5.55
CA SER A 49 10.33 -11.00 6.27
C SER A 49 9.11 -11.01 5.33
N ARG A 50 9.32 -11.12 4.02
CA ARG A 50 8.28 -11.00 2.98
C ARG A 50 7.08 -11.93 3.21
N THR A 51 7.33 -13.18 3.58
CA THR A 51 6.28 -14.19 3.79
C THR A 51 5.44 -13.93 5.05
N GLN A 52 5.95 -13.13 6.01
CA GLN A 52 5.17 -12.75 7.19
C GLN A 52 4.00 -11.82 6.82
N GLY A 53 4.05 -11.18 5.64
CA GLY A 53 2.96 -10.37 5.11
C GLY A 53 1.75 -11.17 4.61
N GLU A 54 1.84 -12.50 4.49
CA GLU A 54 0.75 -13.34 3.95
C GLU A 54 -0.52 -13.26 4.78
N TYR A 55 -0.40 -13.19 6.11
CA TYR A 55 -1.57 -13.05 6.98
C TYR A 55 -2.29 -11.73 6.73
N GLY A 56 -1.56 -10.60 6.77
CA GLY A 56 -2.13 -9.28 6.47
C GLY A 56 -2.79 -9.24 5.09
N LEU A 57 -2.15 -9.84 4.09
CA LEU A 57 -2.69 -9.96 2.75
C LEU A 57 -4.01 -10.76 2.71
N SER A 58 -4.07 -11.90 3.41
CA SER A 58 -5.24 -12.78 3.42
C SER A 58 -6.50 -12.15 4.02
N VAL A 59 -6.34 -11.20 4.95
CA VAL A 59 -7.47 -10.53 5.62
C VAL A 59 -7.89 -9.23 4.95
N SER A 60 -6.99 -8.62 4.17
CA SER A 60 -7.19 -7.26 3.63
C SER A 60 -8.46 -7.10 2.76
N PRO A 61 -8.73 -7.98 1.77
CA PRO A 61 -9.94 -7.84 0.96
C PRO A 61 -11.22 -7.94 1.78
N GLY A 62 -11.28 -8.88 2.73
CA GLY A 62 -12.44 -9.04 3.61
C GLY A 62 -12.68 -7.84 4.52
N ILE A 63 -11.61 -7.17 4.98
CA ILE A 63 -11.73 -5.94 5.76
C ILE A 63 -12.26 -4.79 4.89
N ILE A 64 -11.75 -4.62 3.67
CA ILE A 64 -12.23 -3.59 2.75
C ILE A 64 -13.70 -3.82 2.42
N GLN A 65 -14.08 -5.02 1.99
CA GLN A 65 -15.47 -5.37 1.70
C GLN A 65 -16.39 -5.09 2.89
N PHE A 66 -15.98 -5.48 4.09
CA PHE A 66 -16.76 -5.21 5.31
C PHE A 66 -16.95 -3.70 5.53
N MET A 67 -15.91 -2.88 5.31
CA MET A 67 -15.99 -1.44 5.49
C MET A 67 -16.86 -0.78 4.41
N GLU A 68 -16.81 -1.27 3.18
CA GLU A 68 -17.70 -0.81 2.10
C GLU A 68 -19.16 -1.10 2.45
N ASP A 69 -19.48 -2.33 2.86
CA ASP A 69 -20.83 -2.73 3.27
C ASP A 69 -21.32 -1.93 4.48
N PHE A 70 -20.46 -1.73 5.47
CA PHE A 70 -20.79 -1.03 6.71
C PHE A 70 -21.03 0.47 6.49
N THR A 71 -20.21 1.11 5.67
CA THR A 71 -20.28 2.57 5.42
C THR A 71 -21.16 2.92 4.23
N ASN A 72 -21.48 1.94 3.37
CA ASN A 72 -22.11 2.12 2.06
C ASN A 72 -21.32 3.08 1.16
N ILE A 73 -19.98 3.03 1.24
CA ILE A 73 -19.04 3.83 0.46
C ILE A 73 -18.01 2.88 -0.16
N SER A 74 -17.91 2.87 -1.49
CA SER A 74 -16.96 2.01 -2.21
C SER A 74 -15.51 2.48 -2.04
N PHE A 75 -14.60 1.52 -2.03
CA PHE A 75 -13.16 1.74 -2.10
C PHE A 75 -12.78 2.18 -3.52
N VAL A 76 -12.21 3.38 -3.64
CA VAL A 76 -12.05 4.05 -4.94
C VAL A 76 -10.68 3.82 -5.59
N PHE A 77 -9.76 3.09 -4.94
CA PHE A 77 -8.40 2.93 -5.42
C PHE A 77 -8.20 1.58 -6.12
N GLU A 78 -7.51 1.56 -7.25
CA GLU A 78 -7.16 0.30 -7.95
C GLU A 78 -6.22 -0.61 -7.15
N LYS A 79 -5.55 -0.08 -6.12
CA LYS A 79 -4.65 -0.84 -5.26
C LYS A 79 -4.68 -0.37 -3.80
N LEU A 80 -4.28 -1.27 -2.92
CA LEU A 80 -3.94 -1.01 -1.53
C LEU A 80 -2.58 -1.63 -1.21
N ASP A 81 -1.57 -0.77 -1.06
CA ASP A 81 -0.25 -1.16 -0.56
C ASP A 81 -0.21 -1.05 0.96
N GLN A 82 0.44 -2.01 1.60
CA GLN A 82 0.78 -2.04 3.01
C GLN A 82 2.28 -2.26 3.13
N ALA A 83 3.01 -1.38 3.79
CA ALA A 83 4.47 -1.45 3.87
C ALA A 83 4.93 -1.63 5.32
N ALA A 84 5.66 -2.71 5.61
CA ALA A 84 6.32 -2.95 6.89
C ALA A 84 7.69 -2.25 6.90
N ILE A 85 7.76 -1.07 7.54
CA ILE A 85 8.93 -0.21 7.62
C ILE A 85 9.70 -0.53 8.92
N PRO A 86 11.00 -0.87 8.83
CA PRO A 86 11.86 -1.00 9.99
C PRO A 86 11.89 0.30 10.80
N ASP A 87 11.73 0.19 12.12
CA ASP A 87 11.76 1.31 13.07
C ASP A 87 10.68 2.39 12.84
N PHE A 88 9.41 1.97 12.75
CA PHE A 88 8.27 2.87 12.65
C PHE A 88 7.72 3.29 14.02
N SER A 89 7.90 4.57 14.39
CA SER A 89 7.62 5.06 15.76
C SER A 89 6.13 5.18 16.12
N ALA A 90 5.24 5.29 15.12
CA ALA A 90 3.81 5.52 15.34
C ALA A 90 2.97 4.23 15.38
N GLY A 91 3.58 3.07 15.11
CA GLY A 91 2.90 1.78 15.01
C GLY A 91 2.18 1.54 13.69
N ALA A 92 1.43 2.52 13.16
CA ALA A 92 0.92 2.52 11.78
C ALA A 92 0.56 3.94 11.29
N MET A 93 0.44 4.15 9.97
CA MET A 93 -0.09 5.38 9.34
C MET A 93 -0.99 5.06 8.15
N GLU A 94 -2.15 5.72 8.08
CA GLU A 94 -3.19 5.50 7.08
C GLU A 94 -3.01 6.25 5.75
N ASN A 95 -1.79 6.39 5.24
CA ASN A 95 -1.56 7.09 3.96
C ASN A 95 -2.40 6.42 2.87
N TRP A 96 -3.17 7.20 2.12
CA TRP A 96 -4.14 6.68 1.16
C TRP A 96 -3.47 5.77 0.12
N ALA A 97 -3.98 4.54 0.04
CA ALA A 97 -3.47 3.45 -0.80
C ALA A 97 -2.01 2.99 -0.51
N LEU A 98 -1.36 3.49 0.55
CA LEU A 98 -0.01 3.09 1.00
C LEU A 98 0.09 3.10 2.53
N VAL A 99 -0.61 2.20 3.20
CA VAL A 99 -0.57 2.12 4.67
C VAL A 99 0.82 1.70 5.13
N THR A 100 1.37 2.35 6.15
CA THR A 100 2.71 2.03 6.68
C THR A 100 2.61 1.47 8.09
N TYR A 101 3.50 0.53 8.42
CA TYR A 101 3.60 -0.19 9.70
C TYR A 101 5.03 -0.23 10.19
#